data_AF-A0A1E4H157-F1
#
_entry.id   AF-A0A1E4H157-F1
#
_cell.length_a   1.000
_cell.length_b   1.000
_cell.length_c   1.000
_cell.angle_alpha   90.00
_cell.angle_beta   90.00
_cell.angle_gamma   90.00
#
_symmetry.space_group_name_H-M   'P 1'
#
loop_
_entity.id
_entity.type
_entity.pdbx_description
1 polymer ?
#
loop_
_entity_poly.entity_id
_entity_poly.type
_entity_poly.pdbx_seq_one_letter_code
_entity_poly.pdbx_strand_id
1 'polypeptide(L)'
;MTLFRSAWARFAVGMAAGLFLAGAITGLRGAGYHLEPAGLLALFLLWAVGAAWLVGGYWRSLDEAAREAQKWAWYWGGSIGMGVGAFALVFEPLGVAAMLPADASRPDLLAYGAGVVVAAQMLGFLVAWAWWWGSRR
;
A
#
# COMPACT_ATOMS: atom_id res chain seq x y z
N MET A 1 -26.60 -6.28 4.25
CA MET A 1 -25.70 -5.18 4.67
C MET A 1 -24.82 -5.59 5.86
N THR A 2 -24.08 -6.71 5.77
CA THR A 2 -23.33 -7.31 6.89
C THR A 2 -21.79 -7.15 6.79
N LEU A 3 -21.27 -6.75 5.63
CA LEU A 3 -19.83 -6.60 5.36
C LEU A 3 -19.14 -5.51 6.20
N PHE A 4 -19.86 -4.49 6.70
CA PHE A 4 -19.26 -3.37 7.45
C PHE A 4 -19.07 -3.61 8.94
N ARG A 5 -19.50 -4.76 9.49
CA ARG A 5 -19.34 -5.05 10.93
C ARG A 5 -17.92 -5.44 11.31
N SER A 6 -17.19 -6.13 10.44
CA SER A 6 -15.82 -6.52 10.75
C SER A 6 -14.84 -5.40 10.41
N ALA A 7 -13.96 -5.08 11.36
CA ALA A 7 -12.89 -4.10 11.15
C ALA A 7 -11.95 -4.51 10.03
N TRP A 8 -11.72 -5.82 9.87
CA TRP A 8 -10.94 -6.41 8.80
C TRP A 8 -11.56 -6.21 7.41
N ALA A 9 -12.87 -6.40 7.26
CA ALA A 9 -13.53 -6.14 5.98
C ALA A 9 -13.47 -4.65 5.62
N ARG A 10 -13.61 -3.74 6.60
CA ARG A 10 -13.48 -2.29 6.38
C ARG A 10 -12.08 -1.90 5.92
N PHE A 11 -11.04 -2.48 6.54
CA PHE A 11 -9.65 -2.28 6.14
C PHE A 11 -9.39 -2.83 4.72
N ALA A 12 -9.78 -4.09 4.46
CA ALA A 12 -9.60 -4.73 3.17
C ALA A 12 -10.35 -4.00 2.04
N VAL A 13 -11.57 -3.53 2.29
CA VAL A 13 -12.36 -2.73 1.34
C VAL A 13 -11.69 -1.38 1.08
N GLY A 14 -11.16 -0.69 2.10
CA GLY A 14 -10.42 0.57 1.90
C GLY A 14 -9.17 0.40 1.04
N MET A 15 -8.42 -0.68 1.29
CA MET A 15 -7.21 -1.00 0.55
C MET A 15 -7.54 -1.39 -0.90
N ALA A 16 -8.55 -2.25 -1.10
CA ALA A 16 -9.05 -2.62 -2.42
C ALA A 16 -9.60 -1.42 -3.20
N ALA A 17 -10.31 -0.50 -2.54
CA ALA A 17 -10.82 0.73 -3.15
C ALA A 17 -9.67 1.65 -3.59
N GLY A 18 -8.60 1.76 -2.81
CA GLY A 18 -7.40 2.51 -3.20
C GLY A 18 -6.69 1.92 -4.41
N LEU A 19 -6.47 0.60 -4.41
CA LEU A 19 -5.89 -0.11 -5.56
C LEU A 19 -6.77 -0.02 -6.81
N PHE A 20 -8.08 -0.17 -6.64
CA PHE A 20 -9.05 0.00 -7.73
C PHE A 20 -9.04 1.43 -8.28
N LEU A 21 -9.00 2.45 -7.43
CA LEU A 21 -8.90 3.85 -7.85
C LEU A 21 -7.62 4.11 -8.63
N ALA A 22 -6.47 3.61 -8.15
CA ALA A 22 -5.21 3.73 -8.86
C ALA A 22 -5.25 3.03 -10.24
N GLY A 23 -5.83 1.82 -10.30
CA GLY A 23 -6.05 1.06 -11.53
C GLY A 23 -7.01 1.74 -12.50
N ALA A 24 -8.09 2.34 -11.99
CA ALA A 24 -9.06 3.07 -12.80
C ALA A 24 -8.44 4.35 -13.40
N ILE A 25 -7.66 5.10 -12.62
CA ILE A 25 -6.95 6.30 -13.12
C ILE A 25 -5.94 5.93 -14.20
N THR A 26 -5.17 4.86 -14.00
CA THR A 26 -4.20 4.38 -15.00
C THR A 26 -4.90 3.87 -16.27
N GLY A 27 -5.99 3.11 -16.13
CA GLY A 27 -6.80 2.65 -17.26
C GLY A 27 -7.44 3.79 -18.06
N LEU A 28 -8.01 4.80 -17.37
CA LEU A 28 -8.59 5.98 -18.02
C LEU A 28 -7.53 6.76 -18.81
N ARG A 29 -6.32 6.92 -18.25
CA ARG A 29 -5.19 7.54 -18.96
C ARG A 29 -4.79 6.75 -20.20
N GLY A 30 -4.75 5.41 -20.11
CA GLY A 30 -4.49 4.55 -21.26
C GLY A 30 -5.54 4.67 -22.37
N ALA A 31 -6.77 5.04 -22.02
CA ALA A 31 -7.86 5.31 -22.96
C ALA A 31 -7.91 6.78 -23.47
N GLY A 32 -6.91 7.61 -23.14
CA GLY A 32 -6.83 9.01 -23.55
C GLY A 32 -7.63 10.00 -22.70
N TYR A 33 -8.22 9.54 -21.59
CA TYR A 33 -8.94 10.40 -20.65
C TYR A 33 -8.00 10.91 -19.56
N HIS A 34 -7.86 12.23 -19.49
CA HIS A 34 -7.06 12.90 -18.47
C HIS A 34 -7.97 13.69 -17.53
N LEU A 35 -7.87 13.41 -16.23
CA LEU A 35 -8.46 14.25 -15.21
C LEU A 35 -7.63 15.52 -15.05
N GLU A 36 -8.31 16.67 -15.01
CA GLU A 36 -7.71 17.94 -14.62
C GLU A 36 -7.02 17.81 -13.25
N PRO A 37 -5.92 18.55 -12.99
CA PRO A 37 -5.18 18.46 -11.72
C PRO A 37 -6.05 18.65 -10.48
N ALA A 38 -7.03 19.55 -10.55
CA ALA A 38 -7.99 19.77 -9.47
C ALA A 38 -8.87 18.53 -9.19
N GLY A 39 -9.26 17.80 -10.24
CA GLY A 39 -10.03 16.56 -10.13
C GLY A 39 -9.20 15.43 -9.50
N LEU A 40 -7.92 15.31 -9.87
CA LEU A 40 -7.00 14.35 -9.25
C LEU A 40 -6.78 14.66 -7.77
N LEU A 41 -6.61 15.93 -7.41
CA LEU A 41 -6.48 16.35 -6.03
C LEU A 41 -7.74 16.05 -5.22
N ALA A 42 -8.92 16.37 -5.74
CA ALA A 42 -10.20 16.07 -5.07
C ALA A 42 -10.37 14.57 -4.83
N LEU A 43 -10.05 13.74 -5.83
CA LEU A 43 -10.12 12.28 -5.70
C LEU A 43 -9.13 11.73 -4.67
N PHE A 44 -7.90 12.26 -4.66
CA PHE A 44 -6.90 11.92 -3.66
C PHE A 44 -7.35 12.29 -2.24
N LEU A 45 -7.89 13.50 -2.05
CA LEU A 45 -8.36 13.95 -0.73
C LEU A 45 -9.55 13.11 -0.25
N LEU A 46 -10.50 12.79 -1.13
CA LEU A 46 -11.63 11.93 -0.82
C LEU A 46 -11.15 10.54 -0.37
N TRP A 47 -10.21 9.96 -1.11
CA TRP A 47 -9.59 8.69 -0.76
C TRP A 47 -8.84 8.76 0.58
N ALA A 48 -8.03 9.80 0.80
CA ALA A 48 -7.23 9.97 2.01
C ALA A 48 -8.11 10.10 3.26
N VAL A 49 -9.19 10.88 3.19
CA VAL A 49 -10.16 11.01 4.30
C VAL A 49 -10.86 9.69 4.58
N GLY A 50 -11.30 8.98 3.52
CA GLY A 50 -11.92 7.67 3.66
C GLY A 50 -10.97 6.63 4.29
N ALA A 51 -9.71 6.59 3.83
CA ALA A 51 -8.68 5.72 4.37
C ALA A 51 -8.40 6.03 5.85
N ALA A 52 -8.24 7.31 6.21
CA ALA A 52 -8.02 7.74 7.59
C ALA A 52 -9.18 7.33 8.52
N TRP A 53 -10.42 7.47 8.05
CA TRP A 53 -11.60 7.04 8.81
C TRP A 53 -11.64 5.53 9.02
N LEU A 54 -11.38 4.74 7.97
CA LEU A 54 -11.35 3.28 8.03
C LEU A 54 -10.23 2.77 8.94
N VAL A 55 -9.01 3.31 8.80
CA VAL A 55 -7.86 2.96 9.63
C VAL A 55 -8.11 3.34 11.08
N GLY A 56 -8.62 4.55 11.34
CA GLY A 56 -8.97 4.98 12.70
C GLY A 56 -10.06 4.12 13.34
N GLY A 57 -11.03 3.64 12.57
CA GLY A 57 -12.03 2.68 13.05
C GLY A 57 -11.44 1.29 13.34
N TYR A 58 -10.50 0.85 12.51
CA TYR A 58 -9.78 -0.41 12.69
C TYR A 58 -8.93 -0.40 13.97
N TRP A 59 -8.09 0.62 14.18
CA TRP A 59 -7.24 0.75 15.36
C TRP A 59 -8.03 0.74 16.67
N ARG A 60 -9.18 1.40 16.70
CA ARG A 60 -10.06 1.42 17.89
C ARG A 60 -10.64 0.05 18.23
N SER A 61 -10.74 -0.86 17.26
CA SER A 61 -11.30 -2.20 17.46
C SER A 61 -10.29 -3.25 17.92
N LEU A 62 -8.99 -2.95 17.83
CA LEU A 62 -7.92 -3.87 18.22
C LEU A 62 -7.68 -3.85 19.72
N ASP A 63 -7.37 -5.01 20.28
CA ASP A 63 -6.79 -5.13 21.61
C ASP A 63 -5.34 -4.60 21.63
N GLU A 64 -4.78 -4.46 22.83
CA GLU A 64 -3.44 -3.89 23.00
C GLU A 64 -2.34 -4.81 22.44
N ALA A 65 -2.50 -6.13 22.53
CA ALA A 65 -1.53 -7.08 22.00
C ALA A 65 -1.43 -6.98 20.47
N ALA A 66 -2.57 -6.92 19.78
CA ALA A 66 -2.67 -6.74 18.35
C ALA A 66 -2.11 -5.38 17.89
N ARG A 67 -2.32 -4.32 18.67
CA ARG A 67 -1.71 -3.01 18.41
C ARG A 67 -0.20 -3.04 18.53
N GLU A 68 0.33 -3.64 19.60
CA GLU A 68 1.77 -3.80 19.78
C GLU A 68 2.40 -4.66 18.68
N ALA A 69 1.75 -5.75 18.28
CA ALA A 69 2.19 -6.57 17.16
C ALA A 69 2.33 -5.75 15.86
N GLN A 70 1.34 -4.90 15.55
CA GLN A 70 1.38 -4.07 14.36
C GLN A 70 2.42 -2.96 14.44
N LYS A 71 2.55 -2.27 15.57
CA LYS A 71 3.58 -1.23 15.76
C LYS A 71 4.98 -1.83 15.60
N TRP A 72 5.23 -2.98 16.25
CA TRP A 72 6.50 -3.68 16.18
C TRP A 72 6.82 -4.16 14.76
N ALA A 73 5.84 -4.79 14.10
CA ALA A 73 6.00 -5.28 12.74
C ALA A 73 6.22 -4.15 11.74
N TRP A 74 5.55 -3.00 11.92
CA TRP A 74 5.73 -1.82 11.09
C TRP A 74 7.12 -1.22 11.27
N TYR A 75 7.55 -1.03 12.52
CA TYR A 75 8.85 -0.44 12.83
C TYR A 75 10.00 -1.30 12.31
N TRP A 76 10.01 -2.59 12.61
CA TRP A 76 11.09 -3.48 12.20
C TRP A 76 10.91 -4.01 10.79
N GLY A 77 9.89 -4.83 10.56
CA GLY A 77 9.65 -5.48 9.29
C GLY A 77 9.37 -4.50 8.16
N GLY A 78 8.46 -3.55 8.39
CA GLY A 78 8.11 -2.54 7.41
C GLY A 78 9.31 -1.68 7.00
N SER A 79 10.01 -1.06 7.96
CA SER A 79 11.16 -0.20 7.65
C SER A 79 12.30 -0.95 6.96
N ILE A 80 12.62 -2.18 7.42
CA ILE A 80 13.64 -3.02 6.78
C ILE A 80 13.21 -3.37 5.34
N GLY A 81 11.96 -3.81 5.15
CA GLY A 81 11.42 -4.12 3.83
C GLY A 81 11.45 -2.92 2.88
N MET A 82 11.11 -1.72 3.35
CA MET A 82 11.25 -0.48 2.59
C MET A 82 12.70 -0.22 2.17
N GLY A 83 13.66 -0.38 3.10
CA GLY A 83 15.08 -0.24 2.81
C GLY A 83 15.58 -1.22 1.76
N VAL A 84 15.15 -2.48 1.84
CA VAL A 84 15.44 -3.52 0.83
C VAL A 84 14.83 -3.16 -0.53
N GLY A 85 13.58 -2.69 -0.56
CA GLY A 85 12.92 -2.26 -1.80
C GLY A 85 13.64 -1.08 -2.46
N ALA A 86 14.05 -0.08 -1.66
CA ALA A 86 14.84 1.05 -2.15
C ALA A 86 16.21 0.61 -2.67
N PHE A 87 16.89 -0.29 -1.95
CA PHE A 87 18.15 -0.89 -2.41
C PHE A 87 17.96 -1.63 -3.74
N ALA A 88 16.90 -2.42 -3.88
CA ALA A 88 16.61 -3.16 -5.11
C ALA A 88 16.38 -2.23 -6.32
N LEU A 89 15.76 -1.06 -6.12
CA LEU A 89 15.58 -0.07 -7.19
C LEU A 89 16.88 0.64 -7.57
N VAL A 90 17.73 0.96 -6.59
CA VAL A 90 18.97 1.74 -6.85
C VAL A 90 20.06 0.87 -7.46
N PHE A 91 20.25 -0.34 -6.92
CA PHE A 91 21.35 -1.21 -7.31
C PHE A 91 20.96 -2.26 -8.34
N GLU A 92 19.67 -2.34 -8.67
CA GLU A 92 19.15 -3.23 -9.72
C GLU A 92 19.60 -4.71 -9.57
N PRO A 93 19.67 -5.32 -8.36
CA PRO A 93 20.14 -6.71 -8.24
C PRO A 93 19.13 -7.72 -8.80
N LEU A 94 17.90 -7.30 -9.13
CA LEU A 94 16.76 -8.17 -9.45
C LEU A 94 16.21 -8.01 -10.87
N GLY A 95 16.76 -7.12 -11.71
CA GLY A 95 16.20 -6.92 -13.06
C GLY A 95 14.80 -6.29 -13.07
N VAL A 96 14.36 -5.64 -11.99
CA VAL A 96 12.98 -5.11 -11.86
C VAL A 96 12.68 -4.04 -12.90
N ALA A 97 13.68 -3.29 -13.36
CA ALA A 97 13.48 -2.29 -14.42
C ALA A 97 13.09 -2.93 -15.76
N ALA A 98 13.52 -4.17 -16.02
CA ALA A 98 13.20 -4.89 -17.25
C ALA A 98 11.72 -5.33 -17.34
N MET A 99 10.95 -5.22 -16.26
CA MET A 99 9.51 -5.51 -16.25
C MET A 99 8.66 -4.37 -16.83
N LEU A 100 9.25 -3.18 -17.02
CA LEU A 100 8.58 -2.03 -17.61
C LEU A 100 8.77 -2.01 -19.14
N PRO A 101 7.78 -1.53 -19.90
CA PRO A 101 7.95 -1.22 -21.32
C PRO A 101 9.12 -0.25 -21.54
N ALA A 102 9.83 -0.40 -22.65
CA ALA A 102 10.97 0.46 -23.00
C ALA A 102 10.56 1.94 -23.18
N ASP A 103 9.29 2.20 -23.48
CA ASP A 103 8.67 3.51 -23.66
C ASP A 103 7.90 3.99 -22.41
N ALA A 104 8.12 3.37 -21.24
CA ALA A 104 7.45 3.74 -20.00
C ALA A 104 7.61 5.24 -19.69
N SER A 105 6.48 5.90 -19.42
CA SER A 105 6.47 7.32 -19.11
C SER A 105 7.03 7.59 -17.71
N ARG A 106 7.46 8.83 -17.42
CA ARG A 106 7.94 9.22 -16.09
C ARG A 106 6.94 8.90 -14.96
N PRO A 107 5.62 9.14 -15.12
CA PRO A 107 4.61 8.67 -14.16
C PRO A 107 4.61 7.15 -13.93
N ASP A 108 4.82 6.35 -14.99
CA ASP A 108 4.83 4.88 -14.89
C ASP A 108 6.05 4.40 -14.08
N LEU A 109 7.22 5.02 -14.32
CA LEU A 109 8.43 4.75 -13.55
C LEU A 109 8.25 5.07 -12.06
N LEU A 110 7.62 6.22 -11.74
CA LEU A 110 7.34 6.62 -10.36
C LEU A 110 6.35 5.66 -9.69
N ALA A 111 5.26 5.30 -10.38
CA ALA A 111 4.26 4.40 -9.86
C ALA A 111 4.83 2.99 -9.63
N TYR A 112 5.63 2.48 -10.57
CA TYR A 112 6.28 1.19 -10.46
C TYR A 112 7.29 1.15 -9.32
N GLY A 113 8.17 2.15 -9.23
CA GLY A 113 9.14 2.26 -8.13
C GLY A 113 8.45 2.35 -6.76
N ALA A 114 7.43 3.19 -6.63
CA ALA A 114 6.64 3.26 -5.41
C ALA A 114 5.98 1.90 -5.08
N GLY A 115 5.45 1.21 -6.09
CA GLY A 115 4.88 -0.13 -5.95
C GLY A 115 5.87 -1.16 -5.43
N VAL A 116 7.10 -1.20 -5.98
CA VAL A 116 8.18 -2.10 -5.52
C VAL A 116 8.53 -1.85 -4.05
N VAL A 117 8.71 -0.58 -3.67
CA VAL A 117 9.06 -0.21 -2.29
C VAL A 117 7.94 -0.56 -1.32
N VAL A 118 6.69 -0.23 -1.66
CA VAL A 118 5.52 -0.56 -0.84
C VAL A 118 5.35 -2.07 -0.73
N ALA A 119 5.52 -2.83 -1.83
CA ALA A 119 5.43 -4.29 -1.79
C ALA A 119 6.49 -4.90 -0.87
N ALA A 120 7.74 -4.46 -0.97
CA ALA A 120 8.82 -4.92 -0.10
C ALA A 120 8.55 -4.55 1.38
N GLN A 121 8.05 -3.33 1.64
CA GLN A 121 7.61 -2.90 2.97
C GLN A 121 6.51 -3.82 3.52
N MET A 122 5.48 -4.11 2.74
CA MET A 122 4.37 -4.98 3.16
C MET A 122 4.83 -6.42 3.42
N LEU A 123 5.72 -6.96 2.58
CA LEU A 123 6.31 -8.28 2.80
C LEU A 123 7.12 -8.33 4.10
N GLY A 124 7.98 -7.34 4.33
CA GLY A 124 8.74 -7.22 5.57
C GLY A 124 7.83 -7.10 6.79
N PHE A 125 6.79 -6.27 6.71
CA PHE A 125 5.77 -6.15 7.74
C PHE A 125 5.10 -7.49 8.03
N LEU A 126 4.65 -8.22 7.01
CA LEU A 126 3.94 -9.50 7.19
C LEU A 126 4.83 -10.57 7.83
N VAL A 127 6.11 -10.64 7.42
CA VAL A 127 7.09 -11.56 8.01
C VAL A 127 7.32 -11.21 9.49
N ALA A 128 7.56 -9.95 9.81
CA ALA A 128 7.76 -9.51 11.19
C ALA A 128 6.50 -9.72 12.04
N TRP A 129 5.33 -9.42 11.50
CA TRP A 129 4.05 -9.65 12.18
C TRP A 129 3.84 -11.13 12.49
N ALA A 130 4.07 -12.02 11.52
CA ALA A 130 3.97 -13.46 11.73
C ALA A 130 5.00 -13.97 12.75
N TRP A 131 6.23 -13.45 12.69
CA TRP A 131 7.30 -13.76 13.65
C TRP A 131 6.91 -13.37 15.08
N TRP A 132 6.36 -12.17 15.27
CA TRP A 132 5.94 -11.69 16.60
C TRP A 132 4.95 -12.66 17.26
N TRP A 133 3.96 -13.13 16.51
CA TRP A 133 3.00 -14.14 17.01
C TRP A 133 3.63 -15.51 17.20
N GLY A 134 4.55 -15.92 16.33
CA GLY A 134 5.27 -17.19 16.45
C GLY A 134 6.19 -17.25 17.67
N SER A 135 6.83 -16.13 18.01
CA SER A 135 7.77 -16.00 19.14
C SER A 135 7.11 -15.92 20.52
N ARG A 136 5.78 -15.77 20.56
CA ARG A 136 4.98 -15.61 21.79
C ARG A 136 3.98 -16.75 22.01
N ARG A 137 4.21 -17.87 21.34
CA ARG A 137 3.58 -19.17 21.65
C ARG A 137 4.46 -19.91 22.63
#